data_AF-A0A8H7RHS3-F1
#
_entry.id   AF-A0A8H7RHS3-F1
#
_cell.length_a   1.000
_cell.length_b   1.000
_cell.length_c   1.000
_cell.angle_alpha   90.00
_cell.angle_beta   90.00
_cell.angle_gamma   90.00
#
_symmetry.space_group_name_H-M   'P 1'
#
loop_
_entity.id
_entity.type
_entity.pdbx_description
1 polymer ?
#
loop_
_entity_poly.entity_id
_entity_poly.type
_entity_poly.pdbx_seq_one_letter_code
_entity_poly.pdbx_strand_id
1 'polypeptide(L)'
;APEWSIGYLRLGNLLYMQGKQSAAIIVYEEALKKISKQDPDYQQLVQGKKKAEEENEKRVDMITMLPIDLVYDIIQYLPEITKVVACIDVSKEWREKISQSQELWDTLSDNFDGCDNESAVLISRLVPHIAYYVNNVTISMENKKVGNTYLQYMEKGHFERIKNLTLTGEAVECISYMNTLETFTNALWQMRNTLTRLDITSTDYKDNKIRISDLLFYCKNLQTLVMNVDCPLDAFIGEMENLAGPYNTLINVELSTSCTTGQVLKPLLQYCPKIRRLCLKGCTPDVVDIVDELYNDNLEIFAYNPNIEVTSLEEKDKEFYDGPPGLREIYASNGGYGPQTDSFLRLLRKNQKSLQTVYANTYMTEEQEARGEPYPNFIPVYEEWYFERLQHLTYWPDVYNVTEAMFLKSIKLCAATSLEMFSVVCTPNIPMIVDTLMNAPPMDELNFSRIEYDDGNKYRRASAIVQLFKYYSELSSLDKTLRNIMFYYCDFITDDVLDILSQIKTIVYVRFTGTCTIPSHESLLVFLEKMGHQLTRVLFEDIDHIGDDVLDLLCKMEYLENITLEKITEITEEGIINLAENARALCSLKIDDCIEISDETVSYINKRIKEVNYVWH
;
A
#
# COMPACT_ATOMS: atom_id res chain seq x y z
N ALA A 1 -66.93 -15.29 0.19
CA ALA A 1 -66.36 -14.79 -1.08
C ALA A 1 -67.53 -14.45 -2.01
N PRO A 2 -67.46 -13.39 -2.84
CA PRO A 2 -68.60 -12.98 -3.66
C PRO A 2 -68.97 -14.09 -4.64
N GLU A 3 -70.27 -14.35 -4.82
CA GLU A 3 -70.81 -15.36 -5.73
C GLU A 3 -70.78 -14.91 -7.20
N TRP A 4 -70.29 -13.70 -7.48
CA TRP A 4 -70.42 -13.04 -8.77
C TRP A 4 -69.08 -12.99 -9.51
N SER A 5 -69.09 -13.43 -10.75
CA SER A 5 -67.95 -13.48 -11.70
C SER A 5 -67.24 -12.15 -11.90
N ILE A 6 -67.99 -11.05 -11.88
CA ILE A 6 -67.48 -9.68 -12.02
C ILE A 6 -66.42 -9.32 -10.96
N GLY A 7 -66.57 -9.80 -9.72
CA GLY A 7 -65.63 -9.51 -8.64
C GLY A 7 -64.25 -10.11 -8.90
N TYR A 8 -64.22 -11.38 -9.32
CA TYR A 8 -62.98 -12.08 -9.67
C TYR A 8 -62.35 -11.53 -10.94
N LEU A 9 -63.15 -11.15 -11.95
CA LEU A 9 -62.64 -10.50 -13.16
C LEU A 9 -61.94 -9.17 -12.85
N ARG A 10 -62.53 -8.34 -11.99
CA ARG A 10 -61.91 -7.06 -11.60
C ARG A 10 -60.61 -7.27 -10.86
N LEU A 11 -60.58 -8.17 -9.88
CA LEU A 11 -59.37 -8.44 -9.10
C LEU A 11 -58.28 -9.09 -9.96
N GLY A 12 -58.64 -10.08 -10.77
CA GLY A 12 -57.71 -10.76 -11.68
C GLY A 12 -57.12 -9.79 -12.71
N ASN A 13 -57.93 -8.91 -13.30
CA ASN A 13 -57.45 -7.90 -14.25
C ASN A 13 -56.55 -6.86 -13.57
N LEU A 14 -56.89 -6.43 -12.35
CA LEU A 14 -56.06 -5.49 -11.59
C LEU A 14 -54.68 -6.08 -11.26
N LEU A 15 -54.63 -7.34 -10.83
CA LEU A 15 -53.37 -8.06 -10.56
C LEU A 15 -52.56 -8.28 -11.85
N TYR A 16 -53.22 -8.63 -12.95
CA TYR A 16 -52.58 -8.78 -14.26
C TYR A 16 -51.95 -7.46 -14.73
N MET A 17 -52.67 -6.33 -14.63
CA MET A 17 -52.16 -5.00 -14.99
C MET A 17 -51.00 -4.55 -14.08
N GLN A 18 -50.91 -5.03 -12.85
CA GLN A 18 -49.79 -4.78 -11.93
C GLN A 18 -48.56 -5.64 -12.20
N GLY A 19 -48.56 -6.48 -13.24
CA GLY A 19 -47.46 -7.41 -13.51
C GLY A 19 -47.35 -8.53 -12.48
N LYS A 20 -48.43 -8.88 -11.78
CA LYS A 20 -48.49 -9.98 -10.81
C LYS A 20 -49.22 -11.18 -11.41
N GLN A 21 -48.66 -11.73 -12.48
CA GLN A 21 -49.32 -12.74 -13.32
C GLN A 21 -49.65 -14.01 -12.51
N SER A 22 -48.76 -14.48 -11.65
CA SER A 22 -49.02 -15.68 -10.81
C SER A 22 -50.19 -15.47 -9.84
N ALA A 23 -50.31 -14.27 -9.24
CA ALA A 23 -51.43 -13.95 -8.35
C ALA A 23 -52.75 -13.81 -9.12
N ALA A 24 -52.70 -13.23 -10.33
CA ALA A 24 -53.86 -13.16 -11.22
C ALA A 24 -54.36 -14.56 -11.62
N ILE A 25 -53.45 -15.49 -11.94
CA ILE A 25 -53.79 -16.89 -12.25
C ILE A 25 -54.55 -17.55 -11.09
N ILE A 26 -54.05 -17.42 -9.85
CA ILE A 26 -54.71 -18.00 -8.66
C ILE A 26 -56.14 -17.47 -8.50
N VAL A 27 -56.35 -16.16 -8.68
CA VAL A 27 -57.67 -15.53 -8.58
C VAL A 27 -58.62 -16.06 -9.67
N TYR A 28 -58.15 -16.19 -10.91
CA TYR A 28 -58.98 -16.76 -11.99
C TYR A 28 -59.30 -18.24 -11.78
N GLU A 29 -58.35 -19.04 -11.28
CA GLU A 29 -58.58 -20.45 -10.96
C GLU A 29 -59.59 -20.63 -9.83
N GLU A 30 -59.52 -19.79 -8.80
CA GLU A 30 -60.48 -19.78 -7.71
C GLU A 30 -61.89 -19.43 -8.21
N ALA A 31 -61.98 -18.44 -9.11
CA ALA A 31 -63.22 -18.05 -9.76
C ALA A 31 -63.84 -19.19 -10.58
N LEU A 32 -63.02 -19.85 -11.42
CA LEU A 32 -63.45 -20.96 -12.29
C LEU A 32 -63.89 -22.20 -11.51
N LYS A 33 -63.44 -22.37 -10.26
CA LYS A 33 -63.92 -23.44 -9.35
C LYS A 33 -65.29 -23.11 -8.73
N LYS A 34 -65.62 -21.82 -8.56
CA LYS A 34 -66.80 -21.37 -7.81
C LYS A 34 -67.98 -20.95 -8.70
N ILE A 35 -67.72 -20.51 -9.92
CA ILE A 35 -68.72 -19.91 -10.80
C ILE A 35 -69.24 -20.96 -11.79
N SER A 36 -70.56 -20.94 -12.05
CA SER A 36 -71.21 -21.84 -13.01
C SER A 36 -70.72 -21.58 -14.44
N LYS A 37 -70.58 -22.65 -15.24
CA LYS A 37 -70.26 -22.56 -16.68
C LYS A 37 -71.32 -21.81 -17.50
N GLN A 38 -72.52 -21.62 -16.95
CA GLN A 38 -73.62 -20.88 -17.57
C GLN A 38 -73.58 -19.37 -17.25
N ASP A 39 -72.65 -18.94 -16.40
CA ASP A 39 -72.45 -17.52 -16.08
C ASP A 39 -72.00 -16.74 -17.35
N PRO A 40 -72.61 -15.59 -17.66
CA PRO A 40 -72.29 -14.81 -18.86
C PRO A 40 -70.81 -14.45 -19.00
N ASP A 41 -70.11 -14.30 -17.87
CA ASP A 41 -68.73 -13.84 -17.80
C ASP A 41 -67.72 -14.99 -17.64
N TYR A 42 -68.18 -16.25 -17.59
CA TYR A 42 -67.32 -17.42 -17.42
C TYR A 42 -66.22 -17.50 -18.49
N GLN A 43 -66.54 -17.17 -19.75
CA GLN A 43 -65.57 -17.17 -20.85
C GLN A 43 -64.47 -16.11 -20.67
N GLN A 44 -64.80 -14.96 -20.07
CA GLN A 44 -63.82 -13.91 -19.79
C GLN A 44 -62.83 -14.35 -18.71
N LEU A 45 -63.27 -15.14 -17.73
CA LEU A 45 -62.39 -15.71 -16.70
C LEU A 45 -61.40 -16.72 -17.31
N VAL A 46 -61.86 -17.56 -18.23
CA VAL A 46 -61.00 -18.50 -18.98
C VAL A 46 -59.97 -17.74 -19.82
N GLN A 47 -60.40 -16.69 -20.54
CA GLN A 47 -59.50 -15.88 -21.35
C GLN A 47 -58.50 -15.08 -20.51
N GLY A 48 -58.94 -14.53 -19.37
CA GLY A 48 -58.10 -13.81 -18.42
C GLY A 48 -57.03 -14.72 -17.81
N LYS A 49 -57.40 -15.94 -17.41
CA LYS A 49 -56.45 -16.96 -16.96
C LYS A 49 -55.41 -17.26 -18.04
N LYS A 50 -55.85 -17.57 -19.26
CA LYS A 50 -54.95 -17.93 -20.37
C LYS A 50 -53.95 -16.80 -20.68
N LYS A 51 -54.41 -15.55 -20.73
CA LYS A 51 -53.52 -14.38 -20.92
C LYS A 51 -52.50 -14.23 -19.78
N ALA A 52 -52.91 -14.47 -18.54
CA ALA A 52 -52.02 -14.41 -17.40
C ALA A 52 -50.99 -15.54 -17.43
N GLU A 53 -51.37 -16.76 -17.84
CA GLU A 53 -50.45 -17.89 -18.05
C GLU A 53 -49.43 -17.58 -19.16
N GLU A 54 -49.88 -17.10 -20.33
CA GLU A 54 -49.01 -16.73 -21.45
C GLU A 54 -47.98 -15.64 -21.08
N GLU A 55 -48.37 -14.64 -20.27
CA GLU A 55 -47.44 -13.60 -19.79
C GLU A 55 -46.55 -14.08 -18.62
N ASN A 56 -47.05 -14.96 -17.74
CA ASN A 56 -46.26 -15.54 -16.65
C ASN A 56 -45.18 -16.49 -17.18
N GLU A 57 -45.42 -17.10 -18.34
CA GLU A 57 -44.44 -17.94 -19.04
C GLU A 57 -43.34 -17.11 -19.72
N LYS A 58 -43.52 -15.79 -19.90
CA LYS A 58 -42.45 -14.91 -20.37
C LYS A 58 -41.43 -14.66 -19.25
N ARG A 59 -40.45 -15.54 -19.15
CA ARG A 59 -39.23 -15.26 -18.37
C ARG A 59 -38.45 -14.14 -19.06
N VAL A 60 -38.37 -12.98 -18.42
CA VAL A 60 -37.49 -11.90 -18.87
C VAL A 60 -36.12 -12.12 -18.25
N ASP A 61 -35.13 -12.42 -19.09
CA ASP A 61 -33.75 -12.48 -18.68
C ASP A 61 -33.17 -11.06 -18.67
N MET A 62 -33.19 -10.43 -17.49
CA MET A 62 -32.77 -9.05 -17.32
C MET A 62 -31.30 -8.82 -17.71
N ILE A 63 -30.38 -9.71 -17.33
CA ILE A 63 -28.95 -9.54 -17.61
C ILE A 63 -28.66 -9.57 -19.12
N THR A 64 -29.34 -10.44 -19.87
CA THR A 64 -29.14 -10.50 -21.32
C THR A 64 -29.66 -9.26 -22.05
N MET A 65 -30.64 -8.56 -21.49
CA MET A 65 -31.21 -7.33 -22.06
C MET A 65 -30.42 -6.07 -21.71
N LEU A 66 -29.57 -6.12 -20.67
CA LEU A 66 -28.80 -4.96 -20.23
C LEU A 66 -27.57 -4.71 -21.13
N PRO A 67 -27.20 -3.44 -21.37
CA PRO A 67 -25.86 -3.06 -21.82
C PRO A 67 -24.77 -3.64 -20.92
N ILE A 68 -23.59 -3.91 -21.49
CA ILE A 68 -22.46 -4.50 -20.74
C ILE A 68 -22.06 -3.61 -19.56
N ASP A 69 -22.04 -2.29 -19.75
CA ASP A 69 -21.68 -1.32 -18.71
C ASP A 69 -22.61 -1.40 -17.48
N LEU A 70 -23.91 -1.65 -17.68
CA LEU A 70 -24.85 -1.84 -16.56
C LEU A 70 -24.68 -3.21 -15.90
N VAL A 71 -24.26 -4.23 -16.65
CA VAL A 71 -23.92 -5.53 -16.07
C VAL A 71 -22.66 -5.41 -15.23
N TYR A 72 -21.64 -4.69 -15.71
CA TYR A 72 -20.46 -4.32 -14.93
C TYR A 72 -20.88 -3.64 -13.62
N ASP A 73 -21.70 -2.61 -13.71
CA ASP A 73 -22.15 -1.85 -12.54
C ASP A 73 -22.89 -2.71 -11.53
N ILE A 74 -23.68 -3.69 -11.97
CA ILE A 74 -24.40 -4.60 -11.06
C ILE A 74 -23.44 -5.60 -10.40
N ILE A 75 -22.52 -6.18 -11.19
CA ILE A 75 -21.62 -7.24 -10.69
C ILE A 75 -20.59 -6.68 -9.72
N GLN A 76 -20.09 -5.44 -9.90
CA GLN A 76 -19.16 -4.82 -8.94
C GLN A 76 -19.76 -4.64 -7.54
N TYR A 77 -21.09 -4.57 -7.40
CA TYR A 77 -21.76 -4.52 -6.09
C TYR A 77 -21.89 -5.90 -5.43
N LEU A 78 -21.35 -6.96 -6.03
CA LEU A 78 -21.27 -8.30 -5.43
C LEU A 78 -19.86 -8.49 -4.84
N PRO A 79 -19.64 -8.16 -3.55
CA PRO A 79 -18.30 -8.21 -2.96
C PRO A 79 -17.73 -9.63 -2.87
N GLU A 80 -18.60 -10.64 -2.90
CA GLU A 80 -18.20 -12.04 -2.77
C GLU A 80 -18.19 -12.74 -4.14
N ILE A 81 -17.05 -13.31 -4.49
CA ILE A 81 -16.87 -14.11 -5.71
C ILE A 81 -17.80 -15.33 -5.79
N THR A 82 -18.29 -15.85 -4.65
CA THR A 82 -19.33 -16.90 -4.58
C THR A 82 -20.62 -16.45 -5.28
N LYS A 83 -21.03 -15.19 -5.07
CA LYS A 83 -22.22 -14.59 -5.69
C LYS A 83 -22.00 -14.39 -7.18
N VAL A 84 -20.80 -13.98 -7.57
CA VAL A 84 -20.42 -13.83 -8.99
C VAL A 84 -20.45 -15.18 -9.72
N VAL A 85 -19.90 -16.24 -9.11
CA VAL A 85 -19.98 -17.60 -9.66
C VAL A 85 -21.43 -18.06 -9.78
N ALA A 86 -22.26 -17.81 -8.75
CA ALA A 86 -23.68 -18.11 -8.81
C ALA A 86 -24.39 -17.42 -10.00
N CYS A 87 -24.03 -16.17 -10.33
CA CYS A 87 -24.53 -15.47 -11.52
C CYS A 87 -24.09 -16.17 -12.83
N ILE A 88 -22.84 -16.59 -12.92
CA ILE A 88 -22.29 -17.30 -14.09
C ILE A 88 -22.91 -18.70 -14.27
N ASP A 89 -23.50 -19.26 -13.21
CA ASP A 89 -24.20 -20.54 -13.23
C ASP A 89 -25.69 -20.46 -13.59
N VAL A 90 -26.28 -19.26 -13.63
CA VAL A 90 -27.71 -19.07 -13.94
C VAL A 90 -28.05 -19.58 -15.34
N SER A 91 -27.30 -19.15 -16.36
CA SER A 91 -27.48 -19.54 -17.76
C SER A 91 -26.19 -19.35 -18.56
N LYS A 92 -26.15 -19.90 -19.77
CA LYS A 92 -25.00 -19.71 -20.68
C LYS A 92 -24.91 -18.24 -21.12
N GLU A 93 -26.06 -17.62 -21.30
CA GLU A 93 -26.19 -16.24 -21.74
C GLU A 93 -25.72 -15.26 -20.65
N TRP A 94 -26.04 -15.52 -19.37
CA TRP A 94 -25.49 -14.76 -18.23
C TRP A 94 -23.97 -14.86 -18.19
N ARG A 95 -23.45 -16.08 -18.27
CA ARG A 95 -22.01 -16.35 -18.28
C ARG A 95 -21.29 -15.60 -19.38
N GLU A 96 -21.75 -15.70 -20.61
CA GLU A 96 -21.14 -15.02 -21.76
C GLU A 96 -21.18 -13.50 -21.57
N LYS A 97 -22.32 -12.96 -21.10
CA LYS A 97 -22.49 -11.52 -20.90
C LYS A 97 -21.59 -10.98 -19.78
N ILE A 98 -21.52 -11.67 -18.63
CA ILE A 98 -20.70 -11.29 -17.49
C ILE A 98 -19.21 -11.40 -17.84
N SER A 99 -18.81 -12.45 -18.57
CA SER A 99 -17.43 -12.67 -18.99
C SER A 99 -16.92 -11.62 -19.98
N GLN A 100 -17.80 -10.96 -20.76
CA GLN A 100 -17.41 -9.90 -21.71
C GLN A 100 -16.95 -8.60 -21.03
N SER A 101 -17.19 -8.45 -19.72
CA SER A 101 -16.83 -7.24 -18.98
C SER A 101 -15.35 -7.27 -18.59
N GLN A 102 -14.47 -6.88 -19.51
CA GLN A 102 -13.01 -6.95 -19.31
C GLN A 102 -12.54 -6.24 -18.02
N GLU A 103 -13.15 -5.11 -17.69
CA GLU A 103 -12.81 -4.29 -16.52
C GLU A 103 -13.07 -5.02 -15.19
N LEU A 104 -14.02 -5.96 -15.12
CA LEU A 104 -14.26 -6.77 -13.92
C LEU A 104 -13.12 -7.77 -13.65
N TRP A 105 -12.43 -8.19 -14.71
CA TRP A 105 -11.54 -9.35 -14.67
C TRP A 105 -10.07 -8.98 -14.81
N ASP A 106 -9.74 -7.69 -14.90
CA ASP A 106 -8.36 -7.24 -15.09
C ASP A 106 -7.42 -7.77 -13.99
N THR A 107 -7.93 -7.80 -12.75
CA THR A 107 -7.22 -8.31 -11.58
C THR A 107 -8.01 -9.43 -10.92
N LEU A 108 -7.33 -10.54 -10.66
CA LEU A 108 -7.87 -11.70 -9.96
C LEU A 108 -7.01 -11.99 -8.73
N SER A 109 -7.58 -11.80 -7.53
CA SER A 109 -6.94 -12.16 -6.26
C SER A 109 -7.71 -13.27 -5.57
N ASP A 110 -7.03 -14.15 -4.86
CA ASP A 110 -7.61 -15.25 -4.12
C ASP A 110 -7.73 -14.97 -2.61
N ASN A 111 -8.09 -13.74 -2.23
CA ASN A 111 -8.43 -13.34 -0.86
C ASN A 111 -9.75 -14.02 -0.40
N PHE A 112 -9.78 -15.34 -0.42
CA PHE A 112 -10.87 -16.16 0.10
C PHE A 112 -10.60 -16.39 1.58
N ASP A 113 -11.36 -15.71 2.45
CA ASP A 113 -11.48 -16.10 3.85
C ASP A 113 -12.22 -17.45 3.93
N GLY A 114 -11.52 -18.57 3.77
CA GLY A 114 -12.16 -19.89 3.80
C GLY A 114 -11.30 -21.08 3.40
N CYS A 115 -11.50 -22.19 4.11
CA CYS A 115 -10.74 -23.44 4.03
C CYS A 115 -10.92 -24.21 2.69
N ASP A 116 -9.82 -24.30 1.94
CA ASP A 116 -9.26 -25.37 1.08
C ASP A 116 -10.06 -26.11 -0.01
N ASN A 117 -11.39 -26.29 0.06
CA ASN A 117 -12.10 -27.08 -0.96
C ASN A 117 -13.11 -26.28 -1.79
N GLU A 118 -13.94 -25.47 -1.15
CA GLU A 118 -15.00 -24.75 -1.86
C GLU A 118 -14.41 -23.67 -2.77
N SER A 119 -13.38 -22.95 -2.31
CA SER A 119 -12.67 -21.92 -3.09
C SER A 119 -12.05 -22.49 -4.37
N ALA A 120 -11.38 -23.64 -4.29
CA ALA A 120 -10.79 -24.29 -5.46
C ALA A 120 -11.87 -24.72 -6.48
N VAL A 121 -13.03 -25.19 -6.00
CA VAL A 121 -14.18 -25.51 -6.87
C VAL A 121 -14.73 -24.26 -7.54
N LEU A 122 -14.89 -23.15 -6.81
CA LEU A 122 -15.36 -21.88 -7.38
C LEU A 122 -14.42 -21.37 -8.48
N ILE A 123 -13.11 -21.39 -8.22
CA ILE A 123 -12.08 -20.99 -9.18
C ILE A 123 -12.13 -21.89 -10.42
N SER A 124 -12.26 -23.20 -10.26
CA SER A 124 -12.37 -24.14 -11.39
C SER A 124 -13.60 -23.89 -12.28
N ARG A 125 -14.65 -23.27 -11.74
CA ARG A 125 -15.86 -22.87 -12.49
C ARG A 125 -15.71 -21.51 -13.14
N LEU A 126 -14.99 -20.59 -12.51
CA LEU A 126 -14.83 -19.21 -12.94
C LEU A 126 -13.74 -19.05 -14.01
N VAL A 127 -12.52 -19.50 -13.70
CA VAL A 127 -11.29 -19.28 -14.50
C VAL A 127 -11.46 -19.65 -15.98
N PRO A 128 -12.11 -20.77 -16.37
CA PRO A 128 -12.29 -21.11 -17.78
C PRO A 128 -13.03 -20.04 -18.61
N HIS A 129 -13.76 -19.14 -17.97
CA HIS A 129 -14.59 -18.13 -18.63
C HIS A 129 -13.95 -16.74 -18.65
N ILE A 130 -13.06 -16.45 -17.69
CA ILE A 130 -12.51 -15.10 -17.51
C ILE A 130 -11.01 -15.00 -17.77
N ALA A 131 -10.24 -16.11 -17.74
CA ALA A 131 -8.77 -16.10 -17.76
C ALA A 131 -8.17 -15.32 -18.94
N TYR A 132 -8.84 -15.30 -20.09
CA TYR A 132 -8.40 -14.56 -21.27
C TYR A 132 -8.32 -13.04 -21.04
N TYR A 133 -9.13 -12.50 -20.12
CA TYR A 133 -9.22 -11.07 -19.85
C TYR A 133 -8.28 -10.61 -18.71
N VAL A 134 -7.67 -11.54 -17.98
CA VAL A 134 -6.92 -11.26 -16.76
C VAL A 134 -5.50 -10.80 -17.09
N ASN A 135 -5.10 -9.63 -16.59
CA ASN A 135 -3.73 -9.10 -16.69
C ASN A 135 -2.93 -9.31 -15.40
N ASN A 136 -3.62 -9.30 -14.25
CA ASN A 136 -3.00 -9.37 -12.92
C ASN A 136 -3.59 -10.55 -12.14
N VAL A 137 -2.73 -11.43 -11.63
CA VAL A 137 -3.14 -12.57 -10.80
C VAL A 137 -2.35 -12.58 -9.50
N THR A 138 -3.05 -12.63 -8.38
CA THR A 138 -2.49 -12.82 -7.04
C THR A 138 -3.00 -14.14 -6.47
N ILE A 139 -2.07 -14.98 -6.02
CA ILE A 139 -2.34 -16.33 -5.52
C ILE A 139 -1.67 -16.51 -4.15
N SER A 140 -2.47 -16.68 -3.11
CA SER A 140 -2.09 -17.21 -1.81
C SER A 140 -1.91 -18.72 -1.92
N MET A 141 -0.66 -19.13 -1.77
CA MET A 141 -0.27 -20.53 -1.78
C MET A 141 -0.48 -21.21 -0.43
N GLU A 142 -0.96 -20.50 0.60
CA GLU A 142 -1.42 -21.14 1.85
C GLU A 142 -2.46 -22.22 1.56
N ASN A 143 -3.36 -21.94 0.60
CA ASN A 143 -4.31 -22.91 0.07
C ASN A 143 -3.72 -23.66 -1.13
N LYS A 144 -2.98 -24.74 -0.84
CA LYS A 144 -2.28 -25.60 -1.82
C LYS A 144 -3.17 -26.04 -2.99
N LYS A 145 -4.47 -26.25 -2.79
CA LYS A 145 -5.41 -26.70 -3.84
C LYS A 145 -5.80 -25.57 -4.78
N VAL A 146 -6.08 -24.39 -4.24
CA VAL A 146 -6.36 -23.18 -5.02
C VAL A 146 -5.16 -22.82 -5.88
N GLY A 147 -3.97 -22.74 -5.28
CA GLY A 147 -2.74 -22.43 -5.99
C GLY A 147 -2.45 -23.40 -7.14
N ASN A 148 -2.53 -24.71 -6.88
CA ASN A 148 -2.35 -25.74 -7.92
C ASN A 148 -3.42 -25.63 -9.03
N THR A 149 -4.66 -25.27 -8.70
CA THR A 149 -5.73 -25.09 -9.70
C THR A 149 -5.37 -23.96 -10.66
N TYR A 150 -4.95 -22.81 -10.16
CA TYR A 150 -4.47 -21.71 -10.99
C TYR A 150 -3.30 -22.12 -11.89
N LEU A 151 -2.28 -22.76 -11.31
CA LEU A 151 -1.10 -23.21 -12.06
C LEU A 151 -1.48 -24.18 -13.18
N GLN A 152 -2.43 -25.10 -12.97
CA GLN A 152 -2.91 -25.99 -14.02
C GLN A 152 -3.62 -25.27 -15.17
N TYR A 153 -4.38 -24.20 -14.89
CA TYR A 153 -4.99 -23.39 -15.94
C TYR A 153 -3.94 -22.55 -16.69
N MET A 154 -2.92 -22.05 -15.99
CA MET A 154 -1.79 -21.35 -16.61
C MET A 154 -0.96 -22.28 -17.49
N GLU A 155 -0.65 -23.49 -17.03
CA GLU A 155 0.04 -24.54 -17.79
C GLU A 155 -0.68 -24.89 -19.10
N LYS A 156 -2.02 -24.88 -19.07
CA LYS A 156 -2.87 -25.10 -20.25
C LYS A 156 -3.00 -23.88 -21.17
N GLY A 157 -2.41 -22.75 -20.80
CA GLY A 157 -2.38 -21.53 -21.61
C GLY A 157 -3.67 -20.70 -21.58
N HIS A 158 -4.52 -20.85 -20.55
CA HIS A 158 -5.77 -20.07 -20.47
C HIS A 158 -5.55 -18.57 -20.20
N PHE A 159 -4.42 -18.20 -19.58
CA PHE A 159 -4.06 -16.84 -19.23
C PHE A 159 -3.20 -16.20 -20.33
N GLU A 160 -3.80 -15.85 -21.46
CA GLU A 160 -3.06 -15.35 -22.63
C GLU A 160 -2.57 -13.90 -22.50
N ARG A 161 -3.15 -13.11 -21.58
CA ARG A 161 -2.86 -11.67 -21.43
C ARG A 161 -2.16 -11.32 -20.12
N ILE A 162 -1.83 -12.31 -19.29
CA ILE A 162 -1.23 -12.08 -17.98
C ILE A 162 0.10 -11.35 -18.09
N LYS A 163 0.23 -10.28 -17.32
CA LYS A 163 1.41 -9.42 -17.20
C LYS A 163 2.04 -9.52 -15.83
N ASN A 164 1.22 -9.60 -14.78
CA ASN A 164 1.66 -9.59 -13.40
C ASN A 164 1.17 -10.84 -12.69
N LEU A 165 2.11 -11.58 -12.09
CA LEU A 165 1.83 -12.75 -11.27
C LEU A 165 2.46 -12.56 -9.89
N THR A 166 1.64 -12.61 -8.85
CA THR A 166 2.07 -12.53 -7.45
C THR A 166 1.71 -13.82 -6.73
N LEU A 167 2.69 -14.47 -6.11
CA LEU A 167 2.53 -15.67 -5.31
C LEU A 167 2.88 -15.34 -3.86
N THR A 168 1.96 -15.57 -2.93
CA THR A 168 2.13 -15.28 -1.49
C THR A 168 1.95 -16.52 -0.62
N GLY A 169 2.23 -16.40 0.68
CA GLY A 169 2.15 -17.52 1.63
C GLY A 169 3.36 -18.44 1.53
N GLU A 170 3.19 -19.74 1.79
CA GLU A 170 4.26 -20.75 1.64
C GLU A 170 4.50 -21.15 0.17
N ALA A 171 4.57 -20.17 -0.74
CA ALA A 171 4.56 -20.40 -2.19
C ALA A 171 5.62 -21.37 -2.66
N VAL A 172 6.83 -21.25 -2.12
CA VAL A 172 7.94 -22.09 -2.58
C VAL A 172 7.82 -23.49 -1.99
N GLU A 173 7.40 -23.64 -0.73
CA GLU A 173 7.09 -24.96 -0.19
C GLU A 173 6.05 -25.65 -1.10
N CYS A 174 4.98 -24.95 -1.44
CA CYS A 174 3.88 -25.45 -2.27
C CYS A 174 4.32 -25.88 -3.67
N ILE A 175 5.14 -25.06 -4.32
CA ILE A 175 5.72 -25.37 -5.64
C ILE A 175 6.72 -26.53 -5.55
N SER A 176 7.42 -26.69 -4.42
CA SER A 176 8.44 -27.71 -4.26
C SER A 176 7.89 -29.14 -4.12
N TYR A 177 6.59 -29.31 -3.82
CA TYR A 177 5.93 -30.62 -3.83
C TYR A 177 5.98 -31.28 -5.20
N MET A 178 6.16 -32.61 -5.23
CA MET A 178 6.23 -33.37 -6.47
C MET A 178 4.95 -33.17 -7.30
N ASN A 179 5.14 -32.87 -8.59
CA ASN A 179 4.17 -32.43 -9.61
C ASN A 179 3.94 -30.90 -9.70
N THR A 180 3.97 -30.14 -8.60
CA THR A 180 3.67 -28.69 -8.67
C THR A 180 4.79 -27.90 -9.34
N LEU A 181 6.06 -28.30 -9.17
CA LEU A 181 7.19 -27.64 -9.83
C LEU A 181 7.11 -27.73 -11.35
N GLU A 182 6.78 -28.91 -11.89
CA GLU A 182 6.62 -29.12 -13.33
C GLU A 182 5.45 -28.28 -13.86
N THR A 183 4.30 -28.32 -13.18
CA THR A 183 3.14 -27.45 -13.48
C THR A 183 3.54 -25.98 -13.49
N PHE A 184 4.32 -25.53 -12.50
CA PHE A 184 4.78 -24.16 -12.38
C PHE A 184 5.71 -23.77 -13.53
N THR A 185 6.73 -24.58 -13.84
CA THR A 185 7.64 -24.30 -14.96
C THR A 185 6.90 -24.30 -16.30
N ASN A 186 5.94 -25.20 -16.49
CA ASN A 186 5.11 -25.23 -17.69
C ASN A 186 4.19 -24.01 -17.78
N ALA A 187 3.62 -23.57 -16.66
CA ALA A 187 2.86 -22.33 -16.56
C ALA A 187 3.72 -21.13 -16.97
N LEU A 188 4.91 -20.96 -16.38
CA LEU A 188 5.85 -19.88 -16.75
C LEU A 188 6.20 -19.93 -18.25
N TRP A 189 6.41 -21.14 -18.80
CA TRP A 189 6.68 -21.30 -20.22
C TRP A 189 5.53 -20.82 -21.11
N GLN A 190 4.26 -21.03 -20.72
CA GLN A 190 3.13 -20.48 -21.47
C GLN A 190 3.09 -18.95 -21.43
N MET A 191 3.44 -18.37 -20.28
CA MET A 191 3.41 -16.92 -20.04
C MET A 191 4.68 -16.19 -20.50
N ARG A 192 5.65 -16.91 -21.08
CA ARG A 192 7.01 -16.43 -21.40
C ARG A 192 7.10 -15.11 -22.17
N ASN A 193 6.07 -14.80 -22.97
CA ASN A 193 6.02 -13.62 -23.84
C ASN A 193 5.17 -12.48 -23.24
N THR A 194 4.33 -12.77 -22.25
CA THR A 194 3.35 -11.80 -21.73
C THR A 194 3.72 -11.32 -20.33
N LEU A 195 4.33 -12.20 -19.52
CA LEU A 195 4.68 -11.91 -18.14
C LEU A 195 5.81 -10.86 -18.07
N THR A 196 5.50 -9.72 -17.45
CA THR A 196 6.41 -8.59 -17.23
C THR A 196 6.79 -8.41 -15.76
N ARG A 197 5.96 -8.89 -14.83
CA ARG A 197 6.22 -8.85 -13.39
C ARG A 197 5.95 -10.18 -12.73
N LEU A 198 6.88 -10.62 -11.90
CA LEU A 198 6.76 -11.80 -11.08
C LEU A 198 7.14 -11.44 -9.64
N ASP A 199 6.23 -11.73 -8.71
CA ASP A 199 6.44 -11.57 -7.28
C ASP A 199 6.24 -12.92 -6.60
N ILE A 200 7.24 -13.35 -5.84
CA ILE A 200 7.21 -14.59 -5.06
C ILE A 200 7.62 -14.25 -3.64
N THR A 201 6.66 -14.33 -2.72
CA THR A 201 6.90 -14.22 -1.29
C THR A 201 6.71 -15.58 -0.64
N SER A 202 7.68 -16.02 0.16
CA SER A 202 7.65 -17.31 0.85
C SER A 202 8.25 -17.23 2.24
N THR A 203 7.49 -17.72 3.23
CA THR A 203 7.83 -17.67 4.66
C THR A 203 8.62 -18.88 5.16
N ASP A 204 8.58 -20.03 4.48
CA ASP A 204 9.36 -21.22 4.81
C ASP A 204 10.00 -21.80 3.53
N TYR A 205 11.32 -21.99 3.55
CA TYR A 205 12.10 -22.42 2.38
C TYR A 205 13.06 -23.55 2.75
N LYS A 206 12.50 -24.72 3.03
CA LYS A 206 13.27 -25.93 3.35
C LYS A 206 13.79 -26.70 2.13
N ASP A 207 13.24 -26.46 0.93
CA ASP A 207 13.57 -27.22 -0.28
C ASP A 207 13.90 -26.33 -1.51
N ASN A 208 15.17 -26.33 -1.89
CA ASN A 208 15.79 -25.51 -2.96
C ASN A 208 15.42 -25.93 -4.39
N LYS A 209 14.17 -25.71 -4.82
CA LYS A 209 13.74 -26.11 -6.18
C LYS A 209 13.51 -24.98 -7.17
N ILE A 210 13.19 -23.77 -6.72
CA ILE A 210 13.02 -22.62 -7.63
C ILE A 210 14.30 -21.82 -7.64
N ARG A 211 14.88 -21.59 -8.83
CA ARG A 211 16.08 -20.77 -9.01
C ARG A 211 15.78 -19.56 -9.87
N ILE A 212 16.42 -18.42 -9.60
CA ILE A 212 16.30 -17.20 -10.40
C ILE A 212 16.73 -17.47 -11.85
N SER A 213 17.80 -18.24 -12.05
CA SER A 213 18.23 -18.65 -13.40
C SER A 213 17.14 -19.36 -14.19
N ASP A 214 16.36 -20.23 -13.54
CA ASP A 214 15.22 -20.90 -14.18
C ASP A 214 14.12 -19.89 -14.52
N LEU A 215 13.77 -18.99 -13.59
CA LEU A 215 12.76 -17.95 -13.82
C LEU A 215 13.12 -17.06 -15.02
N LEU A 216 14.38 -16.61 -15.10
CA LEU A 216 14.89 -15.80 -16.22
C LEU A 216 15.00 -16.60 -17.53
N PHE A 217 15.22 -17.91 -17.46
CA PHE A 217 15.19 -18.78 -18.63
C PHE A 217 13.78 -18.89 -19.23
N TYR A 218 12.76 -19.09 -18.37
CA TYR A 218 11.38 -19.26 -18.80
C TYR A 218 10.70 -17.94 -19.20
N CYS A 219 10.93 -16.86 -18.46
CA CYS A 219 10.27 -15.57 -18.68
C CYS A 219 11.23 -14.64 -19.41
N LYS A 220 11.07 -14.39 -20.71
CA LYS A 220 12.04 -13.60 -21.51
C LYS A 220 11.76 -12.10 -21.56
N ASN A 221 10.54 -11.70 -21.21
CA ASN A 221 10.09 -10.32 -21.21
C ASN A 221 9.92 -9.77 -19.79
N LEU A 222 10.46 -10.46 -18.78
CA LEU A 222 10.34 -10.06 -17.38
C LEU A 222 11.09 -8.73 -17.18
N GLN A 223 10.41 -7.78 -16.56
CA GLN A 223 10.91 -6.43 -16.26
C GLN A 223 11.08 -6.22 -14.76
N THR A 224 10.20 -6.82 -13.96
CA THR A 224 10.23 -6.73 -12.49
C THR A 224 10.25 -8.13 -11.90
N LEU A 225 11.23 -8.38 -11.03
CA LEU A 225 11.32 -9.58 -10.21
C LEU A 225 11.36 -9.18 -8.74
N VAL A 226 10.39 -9.65 -7.96
CA VAL A 226 10.35 -9.54 -6.51
C VAL A 226 10.43 -10.94 -5.93
N MET A 227 11.42 -11.18 -5.07
CA MET A 227 11.56 -12.42 -4.33
C MET A 227 11.85 -12.12 -2.86
N ASN A 228 10.90 -12.45 -1.99
CA ASN A 228 11.08 -12.36 -0.55
C ASN A 228 11.13 -13.77 0.02
N VAL A 229 12.33 -14.22 0.37
CA VAL A 229 12.56 -15.61 0.77
C VAL A 229 13.47 -15.65 2.00
N ASP A 230 13.03 -16.35 3.04
CA ASP A 230 13.85 -16.58 4.24
C ASP A 230 14.90 -17.69 4.04
N CYS A 231 15.81 -17.52 3.06
CA CYS A 231 16.94 -18.43 2.86
C CYS A 231 18.19 -17.75 2.24
N PRO A 232 19.37 -18.38 2.34
CA PRO A 232 20.60 -17.88 1.71
C PRO A 232 20.48 -17.86 0.16
N LEU A 233 20.96 -16.79 -0.47
CA LEU A 233 20.81 -16.58 -1.93
C LEU A 233 21.59 -17.58 -2.81
N ASP A 234 22.68 -18.14 -2.29
CA ASP A 234 23.53 -19.11 -3.02
C ASP A 234 22.76 -20.37 -3.40
N ALA A 235 21.78 -20.75 -2.58
CA ALA A 235 20.89 -21.85 -2.84
C ALA A 235 19.98 -21.67 -4.08
N PHE A 236 19.72 -20.43 -4.52
CA PHE A 236 18.67 -20.16 -5.52
C PHE A 236 19.04 -19.24 -6.68
N ILE A 237 20.23 -18.62 -6.76
CA ILE A 237 20.65 -17.99 -8.03
C ILE A 237 20.72 -19.04 -9.15
N GLY A 238 21.20 -20.24 -8.82
CA GLY A 238 21.48 -21.32 -9.78
C GLY A 238 22.68 -21.00 -10.69
N GLU A 239 22.93 -21.86 -11.67
CA GLU A 239 24.10 -21.77 -12.55
C GLU A 239 23.87 -20.76 -13.69
N MET A 240 23.99 -19.46 -13.39
CA MET A 240 23.82 -18.36 -14.36
C MET A 240 24.74 -18.47 -15.58
N GLU A 241 25.91 -19.10 -15.42
CA GLU A 241 26.88 -19.33 -16.51
C GLU A 241 26.32 -20.18 -17.65
N ASN A 242 25.30 -20.99 -17.38
CA ASN A 242 24.65 -21.84 -18.39
C ASN A 242 23.63 -21.09 -19.25
N LEU A 243 23.27 -19.86 -18.88
CA LEU A 243 22.31 -19.06 -19.61
C LEU A 243 22.96 -18.31 -20.78
N ALA A 244 22.23 -18.21 -21.90
CA ALA A 244 22.76 -17.66 -23.14
C ALA A 244 22.67 -16.13 -23.19
N GLY A 245 23.79 -15.45 -22.90
CA GLY A 245 23.95 -14.00 -23.08
C GLY A 245 23.17 -13.15 -22.06
N PRO A 246 23.42 -11.84 -21.98
CA PRO A 246 22.85 -10.99 -20.93
C PRO A 246 21.33 -10.86 -21.05
N TYR A 247 20.66 -10.87 -19.90
CA TYR A 247 19.23 -10.63 -19.75
C TYR A 247 18.92 -9.14 -19.71
N ASN A 248 18.39 -8.63 -20.83
CA ASN A 248 18.32 -7.20 -21.11
C ASN A 248 16.93 -6.56 -20.88
N THR A 249 15.96 -7.31 -20.36
CA THR A 249 14.61 -6.79 -20.10
C THR A 249 14.36 -6.50 -18.63
N LEU A 250 15.16 -7.05 -17.71
CA LEU A 250 14.98 -6.86 -16.28
C LEU A 250 15.45 -5.46 -15.87
N ILE A 251 14.54 -4.69 -15.29
CA ILE A 251 14.74 -3.29 -14.90
C ILE A 251 14.66 -3.12 -13.37
N ASN A 252 13.75 -3.87 -12.72
CA ASN A 252 13.51 -3.77 -11.30
C ASN A 252 13.74 -5.13 -10.63
N VAL A 253 14.57 -5.14 -9.60
CA VAL A 253 14.86 -6.34 -8.81
C VAL A 253 14.73 -6.02 -7.33
N GLU A 254 13.90 -6.79 -6.63
CA GLU A 254 13.82 -6.78 -5.17
C GLU A 254 14.08 -8.19 -4.64
N LEU A 255 15.13 -8.35 -3.84
CA LEU A 255 15.51 -9.62 -3.22
C LEU A 255 15.60 -9.43 -1.71
N SER A 256 14.89 -10.27 -0.96
CA SER A 256 15.04 -10.35 0.50
C SER A 256 15.52 -11.75 0.87
N THR A 257 16.57 -11.82 1.69
CA THR A 257 17.30 -13.05 2.01
C THR A 257 17.74 -13.04 3.48
N SER A 258 18.06 -14.20 4.05
CA SER A 258 18.46 -14.29 5.47
C SER A 258 19.93 -13.95 5.76
N CYS A 259 20.83 -14.05 4.76
CA CYS A 259 22.17 -13.46 4.76
C CYS A 259 22.86 -13.78 3.42
N THR A 260 23.32 -12.77 2.68
CA THR A 260 23.93 -12.98 1.36
C THR A 260 25.16 -12.12 1.14
N THR A 261 26.25 -12.74 0.66
CA THR A 261 27.44 -11.99 0.25
C THR A 261 27.30 -11.38 -1.14
N GLY A 262 27.92 -10.23 -1.35
CA GLY A 262 27.97 -9.60 -2.67
C GLY A 262 28.56 -10.53 -3.74
N GLN A 263 29.54 -11.38 -3.39
CA GLN A 263 30.12 -12.35 -4.33
C GLN A 263 29.10 -13.35 -4.88
N VAL A 264 28.14 -13.76 -4.05
CA VAL A 264 27.05 -14.64 -4.48
C VAL A 264 26.14 -13.90 -5.47
N LEU A 265 25.85 -12.62 -5.22
CA LEU A 265 25.02 -11.78 -6.09
C LEU A 265 25.68 -11.42 -7.44
N LYS A 266 27.01 -11.35 -7.49
CA LYS A 266 27.77 -10.83 -8.63
C LYS A 266 27.38 -11.47 -9.98
N PRO A 267 27.23 -12.80 -10.12
CA PRO A 267 26.83 -13.43 -11.38
C PRO A 267 25.45 -12.99 -11.87
N LEU A 268 24.46 -12.89 -10.98
CA LEU A 268 23.11 -12.41 -11.31
C LEU A 268 23.17 -10.96 -11.81
N LEU A 269 23.90 -10.12 -11.07
CA LEU A 269 24.04 -8.72 -11.40
C LEU A 269 24.79 -8.50 -12.73
N GLN A 270 25.81 -9.30 -13.04
CA GLN A 270 26.48 -9.26 -14.34
C GLN A 270 25.56 -9.72 -15.48
N TYR A 271 24.69 -10.70 -15.21
CA TYR A 271 23.76 -11.24 -16.18
C TYR A 271 22.64 -10.24 -16.55
N CYS A 272 22.28 -9.32 -15.64
CA CYS A 272 21.17 -8.37 -15.81
C CYS A 272 21.63 -6.90 -15.92
N PRO A 273 22.36 -6.48 -16.97
CA PRO A 273 23.07 -5.19 -17.01
C PRO A 273 22.16 -3.94 -17.10
N LYS A 274 20.85 -4.10 -17.30
CA LYS A 274 19.89 -2.99 -17.47
C LYS A 274 19.05 -2.69 -16.24
N ILE A 275 19.39 -3.24 -15.08
CA ILE A 275 18.72 -2.92 -13.82
C ILE A 275 18.87 -1.42 -13.54
N ARG A 276 17.72 -0.78 -13.25
CA ARG A 276 17.61 0.64 -12.84
C ARG A 276 17.17 0.78 -11.40
N ARG A 277 16.42 -0.21 -10.87
CA ARG A 277 16.02 -0.28 -9.46
C ARG A 277 16.47 -1.60 -8.86
N LEU A 278 17.32 -1.51 -7.85
CA LEU A 278 17.84 -2.66 -7.12
C LEU A 278 17.55 -2.50 -5.62
N CYS A 279 16.75 -3.40 -5.07
CA CYS A 279 16.46 -3.50 -3.65
C CYS A 279 16.95 -4.84 -3.12
N LEU A 280 17.81 -4.81 -2.10
CA LEU A 280 18.45 -5.98 -1.52
C LEU A 280 18.29 -5.94 0.00
N LYS A 281 17.69 -6.97 0.59
CA LYS A 281 17.54 -7.14 2.05
C LYS A 281 18.33 -8.37 2.55
N GLY A 282 18.96 -8.23 3.71
CA GLY A 282 19.83 -9.24 4.32
C GLY A 282 21.14 -9.47 3.57
N CYS A 283 21.72 -8.46 2.91
CA CYS A 283 23.01 -8.58 2.22
C CYS A 283 24.17 -8.03 3.06
N THR A 284 25.39 -8.56 2.86
CA THR A 284 26.59 -7.99 3.50
C THR A 284 27.09 -6.75 2.75
N PRO A 285 27.92 -5.91 3.38
CA PRO A 285 28.27 -4.60 2.82
C PRO A 285 29.10 -4.60 1.54
N ASP A 286 29.80 -5.70 1.24
CA ASP A 286 30.59 -5.88 0.00
C ASP A 286 29.72 -5.79 -1.27
N VAL A 287 28.40 -5.94 -1.16
CA VAL A 287 27.48 -5.75 -2.27
C VAL A 287 27.51 -4.32 -2.81
N VAL A 288 27.77 -3.32 -1.97
CA VAL A 288 27.83 -1.91 -2.39
C VAL A 288 28.98 -1.70 -3.38
N ASP A 289 30.13 -2.34 -3.13
CA ASP A 289 31.29 -2.30 -4.03
C ASP A 289 30.99 -2.95 -5.38
N ILE A 290 30.28 -4.07 -5.36
CA ILE A 290 29.92 -4.81 -6.57
C ILE A 290 28.89 -4.03 -7.39
N VAL A 291 27.91 -3.40 -6.73
CA VAL A 291 26.94 -2.53 -7.41
C VAL A 291 27.64 -1.32 -8.03
N ASP A 292 28.58 -0.69 -7.31
CA ASP A 292 29.37 0.44 -7.83
C ASP A 292 30.25 0.03 -9.03
N GLU A 293 30.85 -1.17 -8.98
CA GLU A 293 31.64 -1.78 -10.07
C GLU A 293 30.78 -2.04 -11.32
N LEU A 294 29.57 -2.60 -11.14
CA LEU A 294 28.78 -3.13 -12.25
C LEU A 294 27.79 -2.14 -12.86
N TYR A 295 27.17 -1.27 -12.06
CA TYR A 295 26.00 -0.49 -12.50
C TYR A 295 26.19 1.03 -12.57
N ASN A 296 27.41 1.49 -12.31
CA ASN A 296 27.94 2.84 -12.55
C ASN A 296 26.89 3.94 -12.83
N ASP A 297 26.45 4.08 -14.09
CA ASP A 297 25.57 5.17 -14.56
C ASP A 297 24.11 4.75 -14.84
N ASN A 298 23.81 3.45 -14.84
CA ASN A 298 22.48 2.93 -15.23
C ASN A 298 21.52 2.80 -14.04
N LEU A 299 22.06 2.66 -12.83
CA LEU A 299 21.24 2.48 -11.63
C LEU A 299 20.68 3.81 -11.16
N GLU A 300 19.37 3.87 -10.94
CA GLU A 300 18.66 5.07 -10.50
C GLU A 300 18.21 4.97 -9.05
N ILE A 301 17.84 3.77 -8.61
CA ILE A 301 17.39 3.51 -7.25
C ILE A 301 18.17 2.33 -6.68
N PHE A 302 18.83 2.54 -5.56
CA PHE A 302 19.54 1.49 -4.82
C PHE A 302 19.09 1.44 -3.37
N ALA A 303 18.46 0.34 -2.97
CA ALA A 303 18.10 0.07 -1.60
C ALA A 303 18.92 -1.11 -1.05
N TYR A 304 19.72 -0.85 -0.03
CA TYR A 304 20.58 -1.80 0.67
C TYR A 304 20.08 -1.97 2.12
N ASN A 305 19.66 -3.18 2.47
CA ASN A 305 19.10 -3.58 3.76
C ASN A 305 18.12 -2.57 4.38
N PRO A 306 17.16 -2.03 3.62
CA PRO A 306 16.20 -1.05 4.12
C PRO A 306 15.42 -1.59 5.33
N ASN A 307 15.48 -0.89 6.48
CA ASN A 307 14.69 -1.20 7.69
C ASN A 307 13.23 -0.77 7.57
N ILE A 308 12.91 0.08 6.60
CA ILE A 308 11.53 0.40 6.27
C ILE A 308 11.01 -0.77 5.44
N GLU A 309 9.80 -1.25 5.72
CA GLU A 309 9.07 -2.03 4.75
C GLU A 309 9.00 -1.22 3.45
N VAL A 310 9.87 -1.55 2.50
CA VAL A 310 10.03 -0.88 1.21
C VAL A 310 8.76 -0.94 0.36
N THR A 311 7.75 -1.66 0.82
CA THR A 311 6.35 -1.59 0.36
C THR A 311 5.81 -0.15 0.31
N SER A 312 6.40 0.80 1.06
CA SER A 312 6.07 2.24 1.01
C SER A 312 6.93 3.10 0.07
N LEU A 313 7.87 2.54 -0.70
CA LEU A 313 8.29 3.17 -1.96
C LEU A 313 7.13 3.02 -2.93
N GLU A 314 6.08 3.81 -2.72
CA GLU A 314 4.86 3.83 -3.52
C GLU A 314 5.24 3.57 -4.96
N GLU A 315 4.64 2.53 -5.54
CA GLU A 315 4.48 2.39 -6.99
C GLU A 315 3.58 3.50 -7.53
N LYS A 316 3.78 4.75 -7.10
CA LYS A 316 3.61 5.83 -8.05
C LYS A 316 4.54 5.43 -9.16
N ASP A 317 3.96 5.06 -10.29
CA ASP A 317 4.60 4.93 -11.59
C ASP A 317 5.47 6.18 -11.79
N LYS A 318 6.65 6.20 -11.18
CA LYS A 318 7.66 7.20 -11.40
C LYS A 318 8.15 6.80 -12.77
N GLU A 319 7.47 7.31 -13.78
CA GLU A 319 7.93 7.26 -15.16
C GLU A 319 9.42 7.55 -15.11
N PHE A 320 10.17 6.56 -15.57
CA PHE A 320 11.61 6.62 -15.67
C PHE A 320 12.04 7.98 -16.21
N TYR A 321 12.75 8.74 -15.38
CA TYR A 321 13.10 10.12 -15.66
C TYR A 321 14.13 10.17 -16.80
N ASP A 322 13.82 10.92 -17.85
CA ASP A 322 14.70 11.15 -19.02
C ASP A 322 15.83 12.16 -18.72
N GLY A 323 16.32 12.18 -17.47
CA GLY A 323 17.35 13.10 -17.02
C GLY A 323 18.77 12.55 -17.13
N PRO A 324 19.76 13.25 -16.54
CA PRO A 324 21.14 12.78 -16.57
C PRO A 324 21.24 11.41 -15.89
N PRO A 325 22.03 10.49 -16.47
CA PRO A 325 22.22 9.15 -15.92
C PRO A 325 22.91 9.22 -14.55
N GLY A 326 22.69 8.19 -13.73
CA GLY A 326 23.26 8.04 -12.39
C GLY A 326 22.22 7.83 -11.28
N LEU A 327 22.73 7.53 -10.09
CA LEU A 327 21.91 7.19 -8.92
C LEU A 327 21.14 8.41 -8.42
N ARG A 328 19.82 8.27 -8.26
CA ARG A 328 18.91 9.33 -7.81
C ARG A 328 18.42 9.09 -6.39
N GLU A 329 18.13 7.85 -6.06
CA GLU A 329 17.63 7.49 -4.73
C GLU A 329 18.50 6.38 -4.14
N ILE A 330 18.95 6.60 -2.91
CA ILE A 330 19.70 5.61 -2.17
C ILE A 330 19.09 5.42 -0.79
N TYR A 331 18.82 4.16 -0.45
CA TYR A 331 18.28 3.74 0.84
C TYR A 331 19.22 2.74 1.44
N ALA A 332 20.09 3.16 2.37
CA ALA A 332 20.97 2.24 3.07
C ALA A 332 20.55 2.14 4.53
N SER A 333 20.41 0.91 5.01
CA SER A 333 20.18 0.66 6.42
C SER A 333 21.02 -0.49 6.95
N ASN A 334 21.28 -0.44 8.25
CA ASN A 334 22.16 -1.35 8.95
C ASN A 334 21.34 -2.59 9.39
N GLY A 335 21.14 -3.52 8.46
CA GLY A 335 20.49 -4.81 8.74
C GLY A 335 21.36 -5.76 9.57
N GLY A 336 22.00 -5.27 10.64
CA GLY A 336 22.94 -6.04 11.46
C GLY A 336 24.36 -6.18 10.88
N TYR A 337 24.65 -5.54 9.74
CA TYR A 337 25.96 -5.49 9.10
C TYR A 337 26.10 -4.11 8.45
N GLY A 338 26.59 -3.13 9.21
CA GLY A 338 26.58 -1.73 8.80
C GLY A 338 27.24 -1.56 7.44
N PRO A 339 26.71 -0.69 6.55
CA PRO A 339 27.38 -0.43 5.29
C PRO A 339 28.84 -0.10 5.59
N GLN A 340 29.79 -0.76 4.91
CA GLN A 340 31.17 -0.34 4.97
C GLN A 340 31.17 1.08 4.44
N THR A 341 31.41 2.00 5.36
CA THR A 341 31.16 3.42 5.17
C THR A 341 31.95 3.92 3.97
N ASP A 342 33.17 3.46 3.76
CA ASP A 342 33.98 3.87 2.61
C ASP A 342 33.33 3.57 1.24
N SER A 343 32.70 2.40 1.06
CA SER A 343 32.05 2.02 -0.20
C SER A 343 30.76 2.81 -0.42
N PHE A 344 29.95 2.96 0.61
CA PHE A 344 28.75 3.78 0.57
C PHE A 344 29.07 5.27 0.34
N LEU A 345 30.07 5.81 1.03
CA LEU A 345 30.53 7.18 0.88
C LEU A 345 31.12 7.43 -0.51
N ARG A 346 31.85 6.45 -1.09
CA ARG A 346 32.29 6.51 -2.49
C ARG A 346 31.12 6.57 -3.46
N LEU A 347 30.08 5.76 -3.24
CA LEU A 347 28.88 5.75 -4.08
C LEU A 347 28.13 7.09 -4.02
N LEU A 348 27.99 7.67 -2.81
CA LEU A 348 27.41 9.00 -2.63
C LEU A 348 28.24 10.07 -3.36
N ARG A 349 29.56 10.05 -3.18
CA ARG A 349 30.48 11.00 -3.82
C ARG A 349 30.37 10.97 -5.34
N LYS A 350 30.33 9.78 -5.91
CA LYS A 350 30.25 9.57 -7.36
C LYS A 350 28.95 10.12 -7.96
N ASN A 351 27.85 10.02 -7.22
CA ASN A 351 26.51 10.40 -7.67
C ASN A 351 26.05 11.77 -7.14
N GLN A 352 27.00 12.64 -6.75
CA GLN A 352 26.72 13.96 -6.19
C GLN A 352 25.81 14.86 -7.05
N LYS A 353 25.84 14.67 -8.37
CA LYS A 353 25.08 15.50 -9.32
C LYS A 353 23.67 14.97 -9.63
N SER A 354 23.43 13.69 -9.39
CA SER A 354 22.18 13.00 -9.74
C SER A 354 21.30 12.71 -8.52
N LEU A 355 21.90 12.54 -7.34
CA LEU A 355 21.18 12.19 -6.11
C LEU A 355 20.14 13.24 -5.72
N GLN A 356 18.94 12.75 -5.45
CA GLN A 356 17.75 13.49 -5.03
C GLN A 356 17.26 13.04 -3.66
N THR A 357 17.34 11.74 -3.37
CA THR A 357 16.94 11.16 -2.09
C THR A 357 18.08 10.36 -1.50
N VAL A 358 18.46 10.68 -0.26
CA VAL A 358 19.41 9.89 0.53
C VAL A 358 18.74 9.52 1.85
N TYR A 359 18.56 8.22 2.05
CA TYR A 359 18.17 7.64 3.33
C TYR A 359 19.35 6.82 3.84
N ALA A 360 19.93 7.23 4.97
CA ALA A 360 21.06 6.55 5.57
C ALA A 360 20.75 6.24 7.04
N ASN A 361 20.63 4.95 7.33
CA ASN A 361 20.46 4.43 8.68
C ASN A 361 21.70 3.65 9.12
N THR A 362 22.41 4.17 10.12
CA THR A 362 23.59 3.52 10.68
C THR A 362 23.34 2.82 12.02
N TYR A 363 22.10 2.78 12.51
CA TYR A 363 21.75 2.21 13.83
C TYR A 363 22.22 0.76 14.00
N MET A 364 23.01 0.47 15.05
CA MET A 364 23.34 -0.92 15.41
C MET A 364 22.15 -1.59 16.11
N THR A 365 21.90 -2.86 15.81
CA THR A 365 20.85 -3.60 16.53
C THR A 365 21.25 -3.87 17.97
N GLU A 366 20.28 -3.98 18.90
CA GLU A 366 20.52 -4.34 20.30
C GLU A 366 21.32 -5.66 20.44
N GLU A 367 21.15 -6.59 19.50
CA GLU A 367 21.94 -7.83 19.44
C GLU A 367 23.43 -7.58 19.15
N GLN A 368 23.77 -6.64 18.26
CA GLN A 368 25.16 -6.29 17.97
C GLN A 368 25.83 -5.61 19.15
N GLU A 369 25.10 -4.71 19.81
CA GLU A 369 25.53 -4.06 21.04
C GLU A 369 25.78 -5.10 22.15
N ALA A 370 24.86 -6.06 22.32
CA ALA A 370 24.99 -7.16 23.27
C ALA A 370 26.17 -8.11 22.96
N ARG A 371 26.53 -8.28 21.68
CA ARG A 371 27.68 -9.10 21.25
C ARG A 371 29.03 -8.40 21.40
N GLY A 372 29.05 -7.09 21.69
CA GLY A 372 30.28 -6.32 21.88
C GLY A 372 31.16 -6.26 20.63
N GLU A 373 30.56 -6.33 19.45
CA GLU A 373 31.30 -6.27 18.19
C GLU A 373 31.99 -4.91 18.05
N PRO A 374 33.27 -4.87 17.65
CA PRO A 374 34.01 -3.62 17.54
C PRO A 374 33.39 -2.75 16.45
N TYR A 375 33.14 -1.48 16.79
CA TYR A 375 32.67 -0.47 15.85
C TYR A 375 33.57 -0.42 14.61
N PRO A 376 32.99 -0.33 13.39
CA PRO A 376 33.80 -0.11 12.20
C PRO A 376 34.62 1.18 12.40
N ASN A 377 35.94 1.07 12.21
CA ASN A 377 36.84 2.22 12.32
C ASN A 377 36.48 3.27 11.26
N PHE A 378 35.86 4.37 11.70
CA PHE A 378 35.54 5.48 10.82
C PHE A 378 36.80 6.27 10.46
N ILE A 379 37.08 6.42 9.17
CA ILE A 379 38.05 7.39 8.68
C ILE A 379 37.29 8.71 8.45
N PRO A 380 37.56 9.79 9.19
CA PRO A 380 36.94 11.07 8.92
C PRO A 380 37.34 11.55 7.52
N VAL A 381 36.35 11.69 6.64
CA VAL A 381 36.55 12.30 5.33
C VAL A 381 36.42 13.80 5.51
N TYR A 382 37.55 14.52 5.43
CA TYR A 382 37.60 15.98 5.58
C TYR A 382 37.22 16.75 4.29
N GLU A 383 36.89 16.05 3.21
CA GLU A 383 36.56 16.65 1.92
C GLU A 383 35.13 17.21 1.89
N GLU A 384 34.95 18.31 1.17
CA GLU A 384 33.66 18.98 1.01
C GLU A 384 32.81 18.29 -0.06
N TRP A 385 31.56 17.98 0.27
CA TRP A 385 30.63 17.28 -0.61
C TRP A 385 29.51 18.23 -1.04
N TYR A 386 29.20 18.24 -2.33
CA TYR A 386 28.19 19.11 -2.90
C TYR A 386 27.16 18.30 -3.68
N PHE A 387 25.93 18.19 -3.15
CA PHE A 387 24.82 17.55 -3.85
C PHE A 387 24.00 18.61 -4.60
N GLU A 388 24.03 18.59 -5.94
CA GLU A 388 23.39 19.61 -6.80
C GLU A 388 21.85 19.52 -6.82
N ARG A 389 21.29 18.34 -6.52
CA ARG A 389 19.88 18.01 -6.73
C ARG A 389 19.21 17.37 -5.53
N LEU A 390 19.88 17.34 -4.38
CA LEU A 390 19.34 16.68 -3.18
C LEU A 390 18.08 17.41 -2.72
N GLN A 391 16.98 16.67 -2.63
CA GLN A 391 15.66 17.14 -2.22
C GLN A 391 15.28 16.54 -0.86
N HIS A 392 15.55 15.25 -0.65
CA HIS A 392 15.19 14.54 0.56
C HIS A 392 16.43 13.94 1.23
N LEU A 393 16.61 14.23 2.51
CA LEU A 393 17.68 13.66 3.31
C LEU A 393 17.12 13.13 4.62
N THR A 394 17.20 11.82 4.82
CA THR A 394 16.91 11.17 6.09
C THR A 394 18.20 10.64 6.69
N TYR A 395 18.49 11.09 7.90
CA TYR A 395 19.69 10.75 8.62
C TYR A 395 19.38 10.11 9.97
N TRP A 396 19.88 8.89 10.14
CA TRP A 396 19.87 8.13 11.39
C TRP A 396 21.33 8.01 11.87
N PRO A 397 21.84 8.94 12.70
CA PRO A 397 23.17 8.83 13.28
C PRO A 397 23.24 7.59 14.16
N ASP A 398 24.36 6.90 14.09
CA ASP A 398 24.82 6.06 15.19
C ASP A 398 25.32 6.98 16.33
N VAL A 399 25.39 6.49 17.55
CA VAL A 399 25.62 7.24 18.81
C VAL A 399 26.99 7.95 18.87
N TYR A 400 27.81 7.90 17.80
CA TYR A 400 29.18 8.41 17.76
C TYR A 400 29.45 9.50 16.68
N ASN A 401 30.04 10.61 17.15
CA ASN A 401 30.17 11.94 16.54
C ASN A 401 30.73 12.11 15.10
N VAL A 402 31.33 11.09 14.46
CA VAL A 402 32.14 11.31 13.24
C VAL A 402 31.28 11.41 11.98
N THR A 403 30.24 10.60 11.84
CA THR A 403 29.30 10.69 10.72
C THR A 403 28.43 11.94 10.80
N GLU A 404 28.09 12.36 12.02
CA GLU A 404 27.24 13.52 12.25
C GLU A 404 27.90 14.81 11.73
N ALA A 405 29.17 15.06 12.07
CA ALA A 405 29.90 16.23 11.58
C ALA A 405 30.03 16.25 10.04
N MET A 406 30.17 15.08 9.40
CA MET A 406 30.24 14.95 7.94
C MET A 406 28.89 15.22 7.28
N PHE A 407 27.79 14.64 7.79
CA PHE A 407 26.45 14.88 7.27
C PHE A 407 26.02 16.33 7.49
N LEU A 408 26.34 16.94 8.63
CA LEU A 408 26.09 18.35 8.86
C LEU A 408 26.88 19.26 7.94
N LYS A 409 28.16 18.95 7.69
CA LYS A 409 28.96 19.70 6.70
C LYS A 409 28.40 19.52 5.28
N SER A 410 27.92 18.32 4.96
CA SER A 410 27.26 18.03 3.67
C SER A 410 25.96 18.81 3.55
N ILE A 411 25.12 18.88 4.59
CA ILE A 411 23.91 19.71 4.61
C ILE A 411 24.29 21.16 4.31
N LYS A 412 25.27 21.76 4.99
CA LYS A 412 25.71 23.15 4.74
C LYS A 412 26.14 23.41 3.29
N LEU A 413 26.66 22.41 2.59
CA LEU A 413 27.15 22.53 1.21
C LEU A 413 26.07 22.22 0.17
N CYS A 414 25.19 21.26 0.43
CA CYS A 414 24.07 20.89 -0.45
C CYS A 414 22.93 21.92 -0.39
N ALA A 415 22.89 22.65 0.72
CA ALA A 415 22.06 23.78 1.07
C ALA A 415 22.31 25.05 0.23
N ALA A 416 22.46 24.94 -1.09
CA ALA A 416 22.44 26.15 -1.93
C ALA A 416 21.04 26.45 -2.48
N THR A 417 20.22 25.46 -2.89
CA THR A 417 18.91 25.76 -3.52
C THR A 417 17.80 24.69 -3.51
N SER A 418 18.04 23.40 -3.23
CA SER A 418 17.07 22.33 -3.59
C SER A 418 16.50 21.44 -2.47
N LEU A 419 17.00 21.50 -1.23
CA LEU A 419 16.53 20.60 -0.17
C LEU A 419 15.09 20.97 0.26
N GLU A 420 14.18 20.00 0.19
CA GLU A 420 12.74 20.17 0.45
C GLU A 420 12.34 19.48 1.76
N MET A 421 12.94 18.32 2.07
CA MET A 421 12.63 17.51 3.23
C MET A 421 13.91 17.12 3.98
N PHE A 422 13.89 17.28 5.30
CA PHE A 422 14.94 16.77 6.18
C PHE A 422 14.36 15.98 7.33
N SER A 423 14.86 14.76 7.53
CA SER A 423 14.46 13.87 8.60
C SER A 423 15.66 13.50 9.48
N VAL A 424 15.48 13.65 10.78
CA VAL A 424 16.48 13.34 11.81
C VAL A 424 15.90 12.30 12.72
N VAL A 425 16.65 11.23 12.95
CA VAL A 425 16.21 10.16 13.83
C VAL A 425 17.32 9.82 14.85
N CYS A 426 17.03 9.64 16.14
CA CYS A 426 18.01 9.18 17.17
C CYS A 426 19.35 9.96 17.26
N THR A 427 19.36 11.28 17.46
CA THR A 427 20.62 12.03 17.72
C THR A 427 20.72 12.61 19.14
N PRO A 428 21.87 12.46 19.82
CA PRO A 428 22.13 13.16 21.08
C PRO A 428 22.44 14.66 20.91
N ASN A 429 22.78 15.13 19.71
CA ASN A 429 23.36 16.47 19.46
C ASN A 429 22.46 17.39 18.61
N ILE A 430 21.18 17.43 18.95
CA ILE A 430 20.18 18.35 18.37
C ILE A 430 20.68 19.80 18.21
N PRO A 431 21.39 20.41 19.18
CA PRO A 431 21.87 21.80 19.01
C PRO A 431 22.76 22.02 17.78
N MET A 432 23.61 21.05 17.43
CA MET A 432 24.50 21.15 16.28
C MET A 432 23.74 21.00 14.95
N ILE A 433 22.73 20.13 14.93
CA ILE A 433 21.82 19.97 13.79
C ILE A 433 21.00 21.25 13.58
N VAL A 434 20.45 21.81 14.66
CA VAL A 434 19.72 23.08 14.63
C VAL A 434 20.58 24.22 14.07
N ASP A 435 21.83 24.38 14.54
CA ASP A 435 22.76 25.36 13.97
C ASP A 435 22.94 25.15 12.46
N THR A 436 23.06 23.90 12.03
CA THR A 436 23.21 23.58 10.62
C THR A 436 21.98 23.91 9.80
N LEU A 437 20.78 23.59 10.30
CA LEU A 437 19.52 23.88 9.63
C LEU A 437 19.23 25.38 9.54
N MET A 438 19.54 26.16 10.57
CA MET A 438 19.38 27.62 10.54
C MET A 438 20.33 28.30 9.54
N ASN A 439 21.44 27.64 9.17
CA ASN A 439 22.36 28.11 8.15
C ASN A 439 22.06 27.55 6.75
N ALA A 440 21.00 26.74 6.59
CA ALA A 440 20.56 26.18 5.32
C ALA A 440 19.36 26.96 4.74
N PRO A 441 19.06 26.85 3.43
CA PRO A 441 17.83 27.33 2.84
C PRO A 441 16.62 26.75 3.58
N PRO A 442 15.52 27.52 3.68
CA PRO A 442 14.31 27.04 4.32
C PRO A 442 13.77 25.80 3.60
N MET A 443 13.34 24.82 4.38
CA MET A 443 12.78 23.57 3.89
C MET A 443 11.26 23.58 4.03
N ASP A 444 10.59 22.74 3.25
CA ASP A 444 9.14 22.59 3.28
C ASP A 444 8.71 21.55 4.31
N GLU A 445 9.57 20.56 4.62
CA GLU A 445 9.27 19.47 5.54
C GLU A 445 10.41 19.16 6.53
N LEU A 446 10.06 19.03 7.81
CA LEU A 446 10.97 18.61 8.87
C LEU A 446 10.39 17.45 9.69
N ASN A 447 11.17 16.38 9.80
CA ASN A 447 10.79 15.19 10.54
C ASN A 447 11.79 14.92 11.66
N PHE A 448 11.27 14.70 12.87
CA PHE A 448 12.03 14.37 14.07
C PHE A 448 11.55 13.02 14.58
N SER A 449 12.46 12.07 14.81
CA SER A 449 12.07 10.73 15.25
C SER A 449 12.99 10.16 16.32
N ARG A 450 12.43 9.49 17.34
CA ARG A 450 13.13 8.77 18.42
C ARG A 450 14.27 9.57 19.06
N ILE A 451 14.00 10.83 19.39
CA ILE A 451 14.93 11.67 20.15
C ILE A 451 14.54 11.47 21.62
N GLU A 452 15.14 10.46 22.24
CA GLU A 452 14.75 9.91 23.55
C GLU A 452 15.73 10.24 24.70
N TYR A 453 15.27 9.93 25.91
CA TYR A 453 15.77 10.27 27.24
C TYR A 453 17.23 9.84 27.47
N ASP A 454 18.13 10.82 27.44
CA ASP A 454 19.27 10.81 28.36
C ASP A 454 19.03 12.00 29.31
N ASP A 455 18.75 11.70 30.57
CA ASP A 455 18.15 12.57 31.60
C ASP A 455 18.86 13.93 31.79
N GLY A 456 20.07 14.10 31.25
CA GLY A 456 20.85 15.34 31.35
C GLY A 456 20.55 16.44 30.32
N ASN A 457 19.84 16.17 29.20
CA ASN A 457 19.86 17.10 28.04
C ASN A 457 18.51 17.54 27.44
N LYS A 458 17.35 17.11 27.98
CA LYS A 458 16.01 17.46 27.45
C LYS A 458 15.82 18.97 27.21
N TYR A 459 16.08 19.79 28.22
CA TYR A 459 15.92 21.25 28.12
C TYR A 459 16.84 21.88 27.08
N ARG A 460 18.04 21.33 26.89
CA ARG A 460 18.99 21.83 25.87
C ARG A 460 18.49 21.52 24.46
N ARG A 461 17.92 20.32 24.24
CA ARG A 461 17.31 19.92 22.97
C ARG A 461 16.08 20.77 22.67
N ALA A 462 15.15 20.89 23.63
CA ALA A 462 13.96 21.74 23.49
C ALA A 462 14.33 23.20 23.19
N SER A 463 15.32 23.77 23.90
CA SER A 463 15.82 25.13 23.65
C SER A 463 16.38 25.31 22.24
N ALA A 464 17.10 24.32 21.72
CA ALA A 464 17.58 24.35 20.33
C ALA A 464 16.41 24.29 19.32
N ILE A 465 15.45 23.39 19.51
CA ILE A 465 14.26 23.31 18.64
C ILE A 465 13.44 24.61 18.68
N VAL A 466 13.30 25.23 19.85
CA VAL A 466 12.68 26.55 20.00
C VAL A 466 13.42 27.61 19.18
N GLN A 467 14.76 27.59 19.14
CA GLN A 467 15.53 28.51 18.29
C GLN A 467 15.28 28.26 16.80
N LEU A 468 15.22 26.99 16.39
CA LEU A 468 14.90 26.61 15.02
C LEU A 468 13.53 27.12 14.59
N PHE A 469 12.49 26.90 15.41
CA PHE A 469 11.14 27.34 15.07
C PHE A 469 10.97 28.86 15.13
N LYS A 470 11.71 29.56 16.01
CA LYS A 470 11.80 31.03 15.98
C LYS A 470 12.41 31.53 14.68
N TYR A 471 13.48 30.89 14.23
CA TYR A 471 14.07 31.19 12.92
C TYR A 471 13.00 31.03 11.82
N TYR A 472 12.30 29.90 11.77
CA TYR A 472 11.25 29.68 10.76
C TYR A 472 10.05 30.61 10.85
N SER A 473 9.63 31.05 12.06
CA SER A 473 8.52 31.98 12.22
C SER A 473 8.85 33.39 11.72
N GLU A 474 10.14 33.75 11.70
CA GLU A 474 10.63 35.05 11.23
C GLU A 474 10.81 35.11 9.69
N LEU A 475 10.85 33.98 8.97
CA LEU A 475 11.11 33.88 7.52
C LEU A 475 9.99 34.39 6.59
N SER A 476 9.16 35.31 7.07
CA SER A 476 7.93 35.87 6.47
C SER A 476 8.00 36.47 5.05
N SER A 477 9.12 36.34 4.32
CA SER A 477 9.33 36.90 2.98
C SER A 477 9.98 35.95 1.95
N LEU A 478 10.12 34.65 2.23
CA LEU A 478 10.77 33.70 1.32
C LEU A 478 9.76 32.79 0.59
N ASP A 479 10.08 32.42 -0.65
CA ASP A 479 9.25 31.58 -1.52
C ASP A 479 9.12 30.12 -1.05
N LYS A 480 9.96 29.69 -0.09
CA LYS A 480 9.93 28.36 0.56
C LYS A 480 9.94 28.54 2.07
N THR A 481 9.04 27.87 2.77
CA THR A 481 8.83 27.97 4.23
C THR A 481 8.27 26.65 4.74
N LEU A 482 8.48 26.33 6.01
CA LEU A 482 8.03 25.09 6.63
C LEU A 482 6.51 24.88 6.50
N ARG A 483 6.10 23.80 5.84
CA ARG A 483 4.69 23.41 5.61
C ARG A 483 4.30 22.14 6.36
N ASN A 484 5.21 21.19 6.46
CA ASN A 484 4.98 19.88 7.05
C ASN A 484 5.93 19.69 8.23
N ILE A 485 5.40 19.23 9.35
CA ILE A 485 6.21 18.86 10.49
C ILE A 485 5.73 17.55 11.10
N MET A 486 6.67 16.65 11.39
CA MET A 486 6.36 15.35 11.97
C MET A 486 7.25 15.05 13.16
N PHE A 487 6.63 14.58 14.22
CA PHE A 487 7.28 14.10 15.43
C PHE A 487 6.93 12.64 15.65
N TYR A 488 7.94 11.80 15.83
CA TYR A 488 7.80 10.38 16.13
C TYR A 488 8.59 10.07 17.40
N TYR A 489 7.98 9.59 18.48
CA TYR A 489 8.70 9.20 19.71
C TYR A 489 9.69 10.29 20.20
N CYS A 490 9.23 11.54 20.30
CA CYS A 490 10.07 12.70 20.65
C CYS A 490 9.77 13.19 22.07
N ASP A 491 10.79 13.22 22.94
CA ASP A 491 10.64 13.62 24.35
C ASP A 491 10.83 15.13 24.63
N PHE A 492 11.28 15.88 23.63
CA PHE A 492 11.69 17.28 23.77
C PHE A 492 10.56 18.28 23.49
N ILE A 493 9.35 17.79 23.18
CA ILE A 493 8.18 18.65 22.94
C ILE A 493 7.79 19.26 24.29
N THR A 494 8.00 20.57 24.44
CA THR A 494 7.63 21.35 25.63
C THR A 494 6.60 22.41 25.27
N ASP A 495 5.99 23.05 26.28
CA ASP A 495 4.97 24.09 26.06
C ASP A 495 5.56 25.21 25.21
N ASP A 496 6.82 25.57 25.45
CA ASP A 496 7.58 26.55 24.67
C ASP A 496 7.75 26.12 23.20
N VAL A 497 7.97 24.82 22.93
CA VAL A 497 8.11 24.29 21.57
C VAL A 497 6.79 24.44 20.83
N LEU A 498 5.67 24.05 21.45
CA LEU A 498 4.34 24.18 20.85
C LEU A 498 3.94 25.65 20.66
N ASP A 499 4.23 26.52 21.63
CA ASP A 499 3.94 27.95 21.54
C ASP A 499 4.66 28.60 20.36
N ILE A 500 5.96 28.34 20.19
CA ILE A 500 6.70 28.88 19.04
C ILE A 500 6.28 28.22 17.74
N LEU A 501 6.03 26.91 17.72
CA LEU A 501 5.58 26.21 16.51
C LEU A 501 4.27 26.81 15.97
N SER A 502 3.35 27.19 16.87
CA SER A 502 2.08 27.85 16.51
C SER A 502 2.23 29.21 15.85
N GLN A 503 3.41 29.82 15.89
CA GLN A 503 3.69 31.13 15.27
C GLN A 503 4.09 30.99 13.79
N ILE A 504 4.39 29.78 13.33
CA ILE A 504 4.78 29.51 11.94
C ILE A 504 3.52 29.38 11.07
N LYS A 505 3.18 30.45 10.35
CA LYS A 505 1.90 30.59 9.62
C LYS A 505 1.73 29.71 8.38
N THR A 506 2.79 29.01 7.98
CA THR A 506 2.86 28.28 6.71
C THR A 506 2.64 26.78 6.87
N ILE A 507 2.59 26.30 8.12
CA ILE A 507 2.37 24.89 8.44
C ILE A 507 0.94 24.49 8.10
N VAL A 508 0.81 23.47 7.27
CA VAL A 508 -0.47 22.90 6.82
C VAL A 508 -0.66 21.45 7.27
N TYR A 509 0.42 20.77 7.67
CA TYR A 509 0.39 19.39 8.15
C TYR A 509 1.26 19.24 9.40
N VAL A 510 0.65 18.65 10.44
CA VAL A 510 1.34 18.26 11.67
C VAL A 510 1.04 16.79 11.95
N ARG A 511 2.09 16.04 12.30
CA ARG A 511 1.99 14.66 12.77
C ARG A 511 2.65 14.51 14.14
N PHE A 512 1.95 13.87 15.06
CA PHE A 512 2.50 13.39 16.32
C PHE A 512 2.25 11.88 16.43
N THR A 513 3.32 11.11 16.58
CA THR A 513 3.29 9.64 16.65
C THR A 513 4.10 9.13 17.83
N GLY A 514 3.59 8.08 18.49
CA GLY A 514 4.20 7.44 19.64
C GLY A 514 4.03 8.27 20.91
N THR A 515 4.59 7.80 22.03
CA THR A 515 4.59 8.48 23.34
C THR A 515 5.41 9.78 23.38
N CYS A 516 5.29 10.64 22.37
CA CYS A 516 5.63 12.04 22.44
C CYS A 516 5.05 12.60 23.74
N THR A 517 5.92 13.03 24.65
CA THR A 517 5.48 13.63 25.91
C THR A 517 4.95 15.02 25.60
N ILE A 518 3.69 15.09 25.14
CA ILE A 518 2.99 16.36 25.07
C ILE A 518 2.90 16.88 26.51
N PRO A 519 3.50 18.04 26.79
CA PRO A 519 3.79 18.50 28.15
C PRO A 519 2.54 18.78 28.97
N SER A 520 1.47 19.27 28.32
CA SER A 520 0.16 19.42 28.93
C SER A 520 -0.96 19.43 27.87
N HIS A 521 -2.12 18.90 28.25
CA HIS A 521 -3.35 18.98 27.46
C HIS A 521 -3.74 20.43 27.13
N GLU A 522 -3.59 21.36 28.08
CA GLU A 522 -3.88 22.79 27.89
C GLU A 522 -3.03 23.43 26.78
N SER A 523 -1.73 23.13 26.74
CA SER A 523 -0.84 23.65 25.69
C SER A 523 -1.17 23.11 24.31
N LEU A 524 -1.64 21.86 24.21
CA LEU A 524 -2.09 21.29 22.95
C LEU A 524 -3.34 22.02 22.43
N LEU A 525 -4.32 22.28 23.28
CA LEU A 525 -5.52 23.06 22.91
C LEU A 525 -5.13 24.46 22.44
N VAL A 526 -4.28 25.17 23.18
CA VAL A 526 -3.79 26.50 22.80
C VAL A 526 -3.04 26.47 21.47
N PHE A 527 -2.23 25.44 21.23
CA PHE A 527 -1.54 25.24 19.96
C PHE A 527 -2.52 25.07 18.79
N LEU A 528 -3.49 24.17 18.93
CA LEU A 528 -4.49 23.90 17.88
C LEU A 528 -5.40 25.12 17.63
N GLU A 529 -5.79 25.86 18.67
CA GLU A 529 -6.58 27.09 18.54
C GLU A 529 -5.87 28.13 17.66
N LYS A 530 -4.56 28.32 17.88
CA LYS A 530 -3.74 29.25 17.09
C LYS A 530 -3.57 28.79 15.63
N MET A 531 -3.57 27.48 15.40
CA MET A 531 -3.32 26.86 14.09
C MET A 531 -4.59 26.64 13.25
N GLY A 532 -5.77 26.89 13.81
CA GLY A 532 -7.05 26.53 13.20
C GLY A 532 -7.37 27.17 11.84
N HIS A 533 -6.63 28.20 11.43
CA HIS A 533 -6.80 28.88 10.14
C HIS A 533 -5.85 28.41 9.04
N GLN A 534 -4.96 27.45 9.30
CA GLN A 534 -3.93 27.03 8.34
C GLN A 534 -3.78 25.51 8.19
N LEU A 535 -4.14 24.72 9.20
CA LEU A 535 -4.02 23.27 9.13
C LEU A 535 -5.03 22.66 8.16
N THR A 536 -4.50 21.82 7.27
CA THR A 536 -5.28 21.01 6.31
C THR A 536 -5.26 19.53 6.66
N ARG A 537 -4.23 19.10 7.42
CA ARG A 537 -4.03 17.70 7.80
C ARG A 537 -3.50 17.62 9.22
N VAL A 538 -4.01 16.67 9.99
CA VAL A 538 -3.49 16.34 11.32
C VAL A 538 -3.47 14.83 11.48
N LEU A 539 -2.39 14.31 12.07
CA LEU A 539 -2.28 12.92 12.49
C LEU A 539 -1.87 12.85 13.96
N PHE A 540 -2.64 12.10 14.74
CA PHE A 540 -2.30 11.71 16.10
C PHE A 540 -2.27 10.18 16.20
N GLU A 541 -1.16 9.63 16.68
CA GLU A 541 -0.97 8.20 16.85
C GLU A 541 -0.33 7.91 18.21
N ASP A 542 -0.99 7.15 19.08
CA ASP A 542 -0.48 6.76 20.40
C ASP A 542 -0.07 7.98 21.26
N ILE A 543 -0.93 9.00 21.26
CA ILE A 543 -0.73 10.28 21.97
C ILE A 543 -1.74 10.39 23.12
N ASP A 544 -1.23 10.58 24.33
CA ASP A 544 -2.04 10.91 25.51
C ASP A 544 -2.69 12.31 25.34
N HIS A 545 -3.81 12.55 26.02
CA HIS A 545 -4.51 13.85 26.03
C HIS A 545 -5.28 14.24 24.76
N ILE A 546 -5.48 13.32 23.81
CA ILE A 546 -6.39 13.52 22.67
C ILE A 546 -7.79 13.02 23.05
N GLY A 547 -8.61 13.91 23.60
CA GLY A 547 -10.01 13.64 23.95
C GLY A 547 -11.02 14.34 23.03
N ASP A 548 -12.29 14.25 23.39
CA ASP A 548 -13.40 14.86 22.62
C ASP A 548 -13.32 16.39 22.54
N ASP A 549 -12.70 17.05 23.52
CA ASP A 549 -12.44 18.50 23.50
C ASP A 549 -11.44 18.91 22.42
N VAL A 550 -10.43 18.07 22.14
CA VAL A 550 -9.56 18.23 20.98
C VAL A 550 -10.36 18.06 19.69
N LEU A 551 -11.23 17.05 19.62
CA LEU A 551 -12.11 16.85 18.44
C LEU A 551 -13.05 18.05 18.22
N ASP A 552 -13.64 18.59 19.28
CA ASP A 552 -14.48 19.79 19.26
C ASP A 552 -13.74 21.01 18.70
N LEU A 553 -12.44 21.09 18.93
CA LEU A 553 -11.59 22.14 18.38
C LEU A 553 -11.27 21.89 16.90
N LEU A 554 -10.95 20.64 16.52
CA LEU A 554 -10.73 20.25 15.12
C LEU A 554 -11.98 20.54 14.26
N CYS A 555 -13.20 20.36 14.81
CA CYS A 555 -14.45 20.72 14.15
C CYS A 555 -14.52 22.18 13.68
N LYS A 556 -13.83 23.08 14.40
CA LYS A 556 -13.88 24.54 14.16
C LYS A 556 -12.85 24.99 13.13
N MET A 557 -11.97 24.09 12.67
CA MET A 557 -10.91 24.43 11.71
C MET A 557 -11.47 24.54 10.29
N GLU A 558 -11.25 25.69 9.66
CA GLU A 558 -11.93 26.04 8.40
C GLU A 558 -11.38 25.29 7.18
N TYR A 559 -10.13 24.84 7.25
CA TYR A 559 -9.41 24.20 6.13
C TYR A 559 -9.01 22.75 6.40
N LEU A 560 -9.41 22.17 7.54
CA LEU A 560 -8.99 20.82 7.93
C LEU A 560 -9.71 19.77 7.08
N GLU A 561 -8.97 19.16 6.15
CA GLU A 561 -9.49 18.21 5.16
C GLU A 561 -9.27 16.75 5.55
N ASN A 562 -8.19 16.46 6.29
CA ASN A 562 -7.78 15.09 6.60
C ASN A 562 -7.42 14.94 8.08
N ILE A 563 -8.05 13.98 8.74
CA ILE A 563 -7.77 13.63 10.14
C ILE A 563 -7.45 12.13 10.19
N THR A 564 -6.34 11.81 10.85
CA THR A 564 -5.97 10.43 11.17
C THR A 564 -5.78 10.31 12.67
N LEU A 565 -6.53 9.40 13.29
CA LEU A 565 -6.46 9.04 14.70
C LEU A 565 -6.09 7.57 14.78
N GLU A 566 -4.98 7.26 15.46
CA GLU A 566 -4.51 5.89 15.63
C GLU A 566 -4.18 5.65 17.11
N LYS A 567 -4.66 4.56 17.71
CA LYS A 567 -4.37 4.21 19.12
C LYS A 567 -4.71 5.31 20.13
N ILE A 568 -5.78 6.07 19.86
CA ILE A 568 -6.23 7.15 20.73
C ILE A 568 -7.33 6.64 21.68
N THR A 569 -7.07 6.67 22.99
CA THR A 569 -7.93 6.02 23.98
C THR A 569 -8.93 6.94 24.69
N GLU A 570 -8.77 8.26 24.59
CA GLU A 570 -9.58 9.25 25.33
C GLU A 570 -10.77 9.83 24.51
N ILE A 571 -10.91 9.45 23.24
CA ILE A 571 -12.03 9.88 22.39
C ILE A 571 -13.26 9.00 22.60
N THR A 572 -14.46 9.53 22.32
CA THR A 572 -15.71 8.78 22.39
C THR A 572 -16.43 8.73 21.03
N GLU A 573 -17.38 7.81 20.93
CA GLU A 573 -18.27 7.71 19.76
C GLU A 573 -19.05 9.02 19.54
N GLU A 574 -19.46 9.71 20.61
CA GLU A 574 -20.14 11.01 20.55
C GLU A 574 -19.22 12.09 19.97
N GLY A 575 -17.94 12.10 20.38
CA GLY A 575 -16.92 13.01 19.82
C GLY A 575 -16.68 12.79 18.33
N ILE A 576 -16.59 11.53 17.87
CA ILE A 576 -16.43 11.21 16.44
C ILE A 576 -17.66 11.63 15.64
N ILE A 577 -18.87 11.38 16.16
CA ILE A 577 -20.12 11.84 15.53
C ILE A 577 -20.12 13.36 15.42
N ASN A 578 -19.77 14.06 16.49
CA ASN A 578 -19.69 15.52 16.51
C ASN A 578 -18.70 16.04 15.46
N LEU A 579 -17.55 15.38 15.31
CA LEU A 579 -16.56 15.66 14.26
C LEU A 579 -17.15 15.52 12.87
N ALA A 580 -17.82 14.40 12.58
CA ALA A 580 -18.43 14.15 11.28
C ALA A 580 -19.59 15.11 10.95
N GLU A 581 -20.26 15.67 11.97
CA GLU A 581 -21.35 16.64 11.78
C GLU A 581 -20.86 18.06 11.55
N ASN A 582 -19.80 18.48 12.25
CA ASN A 582 -19.43 19.88 12.35
C ASN A 582 -18.19 20.25 11.53
N ALA A 583 -17.31 19.29 11.21
CA ALA A 583 -16.11 19.55 10.42
C ALA A 583 -16.45 19.70 8.92
N ARG A 584 -16.68 20.95 8.48
CA ARG A 584 -17.22 21.23 7.13
C ARG A 584 -16.27 20.95 5.97
N ALA A 585 -14.96 21.07 6.20
CA ALA A 585 -13.94 20.84 5.18
C ALA A 585 -13.45 19.38 5.14
N LEU A 586 -13.83 18.57 6.14
CA LEU A 586 -13.32 17.22 6.32
C LEU A 586 -13.76 16.32 5.17
N CYS A 587 -12.78 15.81 4.42
CA CYS A 587 -12.98 14.91 3.29
C CYS A 587 -12.55 13.48 3.61
N SER A 588 -11.52 13.33 4.45
CA SER A 588 -10.97 12.03 4.86
C SER A 588 -10.87 11.92 6.37
N LEU A 589 -11.37 10.80 6.92
CA LEU A 589 -11.22 10.43 8.32
C LEU A 589 -10.72 8.99 8.44
N LYS A 590 -9.52 8.81 9.01
CA LYS A 590 -8.99 7.51 9.40
C LYS A 590 -9.05 7.34 10.92
N ILE A 591 -9.62 6.24 11.37
CA ILE A 591 -9.67 5.84 12.79
C ILE A 591 -9.16 4.40 12.87
N ASP A 592 -8.07 4.19 13.61
CA ASP A 592 -7.39 2.90 13.72
C ASP A 592 -7.12 2.58 15.20
N ASP A 593 -7.60 1.45 15.72
CA ASP A 593 -7.30 0.99 17.08
C ASP A 593 -7.56 2.02 18.20
N CYS A 594 -8.52 2.94 18.00
CA CYS A 594 -8.81 4.00 18.98
C CYS A 594 -9.89 3.59 19.98
N ILE A 595 -11.09 3.32 19.46
CA ILE A 595 -12.27 2.90 20.22
C ILE A 595 -13.10 1.95 19.38
N GLU A 596 -13.89 1.12 20.03
CA GLU A 596 -14.91 0.29 19.36
C GLU A 596 -16.08 1.20 18.94
N ILE A 597 -16.22 1.45 17.64
CA ILE A 597 -17.32 2.23 17.04
C ILE A 597 -18.40 1.27 16.53
N SER A 598 -19.67 1.57 16.80
CA SER A 598 -20.79 0.76 16.33
C SER A 598 -20.97 0.84 14.81
N ASP A 599 -21.49 -0.23 14.20
CA ASP A 599 -21.85 -0.27 12.76
C ASP A 599 -22.80 0.87 12.36
N GLU A 600 -23.70 1.25 13.28
CA GLU A 600 -24.64 2.36 13.07
C GLU A 600 -23.89 3.69 12.90
N THR A 601 -22.89 3.92 13.74
CA THR A 601 -22.05 5.12 13.67
C THR A 601 -21.13 5.12 12.47
N VAL A 602 -20.51 3.98 12.12
CA VAL A 602 -19.71 3.86 10.88
C VAL A 602 -20.58 4.16 9.65
N SER A 603 -21.81 3.63 9.60
CA SER A 603 -22.77 3.94 8.53
C SER A 603 -23.18 5.42 8.51
N TYR A 604 -23.28 6.04 9.69
CA TYR A 604 -23.62 7.46 9.84
C TYR A 604 -22.51 8.39 9.32
N ILE A 605 -21.25 8.09 9.65
CA ILE A 605 -20.07 8.87 9.26
C ILE A 605 -19.84 8.76 7.75
N ASN A 606 -19.95 7.54 7.19
CA ASN A 606 -19.81 7.28 5.74
C ASN A 606 -20.80 8.06 4.86
N LYS A 607 -21.92 8.53 5.41
CA LYS A 607 -22.87 9.37 4.67
C LYS A 607 -22.45 10.83 4.57
N ARG A 608 -21.49 11.27 5.40
CA ARG A 608 -21.08 12.68 5.53
C ARG A 608 -19.66 12.94 5.05
N ILE A 609 -18.75 12.00 5.31
CA ILE A 609 -17.36 12.09 4.93
C ILE A 609 -17.15 11.20 3.70
N LYS A 610 -16.40 11.71 2.70
CA LYS A 610 -16.22 11.01 1.42
C LYS A 610 -15.36 9.77 1.55
N GLU A 611 -14.29 9.86 2.34
CA GLU A 611 -13.33 8.79 2.55
C GLU A 611 -13.25 8.49 4.05
N VAL A 612 -13.76 7.33 4.46
CA VAL A 612 -13.70 6.87 5.84
C VAL A 612 -12.99 5.53 5.85
N ASN A 613 -11.92 5.45 6.64
CA ASN A 613 -11.22 4.19 6.90
C ASN A 613 -11.28 3.91 8.41
N TYR A 614 -11.92 2.81 8.77
CA TYR A 614 -12.06 2.38 10.15
C TYR A 614 -11.52 0.95 10.29
N VAL A 615 -10.55 0.78 11.19
CA VAL A 615 -9.95 -0.51 11.53
C VAL A 615 -9.93 -0.63 13.05
N TRP A 616 -10.40 -1.76 13.56
CA TRP A 616 -10.38 -2.09 14.99
C TRP A 616 -9.95 -3.56 15.13
N HIS A 617 -9.00 -3.82 16.04
CA HIS A 617 -8.30 -5.10 16.16
C HIS A 617 -8.66 -5.86 17.44
#